data_AF-A0A927GY07-F1
#
_entry.id   AF-A0A927GY07-F1
#
_cell.length_a   1.000
_cell.length_b   1.000
_cell.length_c   1.000
_cell.angle_alpha   90.00
_cell.angle_beta   90.00
_cell.angle_gamma   90.00
#
_symmetry.space_group_name_H-M   'P 1'
#
loop_
_entity.id
_entity.type
_entity.pdbx_description
1 polymer ?
#
loop_
_entity_poly.entity_id
_entity_poly.type
_entity_poly.pdbx_seq_one_letter_code
_entity_poly.pdbx_strand_id
1 'polypeptide(L)'
;MSSVPVSAAGLDDSNADIRVTKSGEFFHISSRFDDAHTITIETSRSGSRNGSFNFIRTRIGPEIIHANHDDITPVRTFNTVGANHGYTCVVKVSMAGHDKTADDLGSQWTDGKTTYTLLDVNGDHLTWGCPYTVTNGIVSALLAQPGQDLTPVSGAVHTQPVNVSVLVPGAQLYPSINNIKVQYLLDGKEITEDGMFSGTVLKVHESYNIMDYRAIIDFAQSHPGVSYVNDSVAGAVRLSIVYTFRKGGRCHISHNFKALQKLQVMDCGFLQSMPMSLSGHTLSRYMPDVKIKSGQDFQNIVDMTGYSMNLVYGPSDYADPAKPPNRYVDWLRDGSGLGKVGFTMGYIVDKTNSKNADRAAQTSRGWDMRSTRKSYPIAMSGLILNAGDYKTFMGYRNYLSPVEAGQATNLSVVQDEKDTYVYIDYHVPVTGANLKLPEHIGKTVSVIDHVNFTLHNDIVDSDGITFSIAAGHGYAILKVH
;
A
#
# COMPACT_ATOMS: atom_id res chain seq x y z
N MET A 1 8.47 21.16 -15.92
CA MET A 1 7.97 21.00 -14.53
C MET A 1 8.74 21.99 -13.68
N SER A 2 8.09 23.08 -13.27
CA SER A 2 8.69 24.09 -12.40
C SER A 2 8.79 23.51 -11.00
N SER A 3 10.00 23.34 -10.47
CA SER A 3 10.24 22.99 -9.09
C SER A 3 9.92 24.20 -8.23
N VAL A 4 8.77 24.19 -7.54
CA VAL A 4 8.51 25.16 -6.48
C VAL A 4 9.51 24.86 -5.35
N PRO A 5 10.37 25.82 -4.96
CA PRO A 5 11.28 25.62 -3.84
C PRO A 5 10.45 25.50 -2.56
N VAL A 6 10.50 24.32 -1.94
CA VAL A 6 9.99 24.13 -0.58
C VAL A 6 10.99 24.83 0.34
N SER A 7 10.68 26.04 0.78
CA SER A 7 11.47 26.71 1.80
C SER A 7 11.41 25.87 3.08
N ALA A 8 12.57 25.66 3.70
CA ALA A 8 12.72 25.03 5.01
C ALA A 8 12.25 25.99 6.12
N ALA A 9 11.04 26.53 6.01
CA ALA A 9 10.42 27.23 7.12
C ALA A 9 10.05 26.17 8.15
N GLY A 10 10.79 26.16 9.26
CA GLY A 10 10.47 25.36 10.44
C GLY A 10 9.00 25.48 10.82
N LEU A 11 8.51 24.49 11.56
CA LEU A 11 7.21 24.56 12.22
C LEU A 11 7.30 25.63 13.33
N ASP A 12 7.29 26.89 12.95
CA ASP A 12 7.37 28.05 13.85
C ASP A 12 6.00 28.41 14.44
N ASP A 13 5.04 27.48 14.39
CA ASP A 13 3.71 27.63 14.97
C ASP A 13 3.58 26.64 16.14
N SER A 14 3.77 27.18 17.36
CA SER A 14 4.05 26.46 18.60
C SER A 14 3.03 25.41 19.07
N ASN A 15 1.90 25.24 18.38
CA ASN A 15 0.83 24.30 18.75
C ASN A 15 0.43 23.30 17.65
N ALA A 16 1.04 23.32 16.46
CA ALA A 16 0.66 22.43 15.36
C ALA A 16 1.62 21.23 15.25
N ASP A 17 1.07 20.02 15.29
CA ASP A 17 1.83 18.78 15.06
C ASP A 17 2.05 18.49 13.57
N ILE A 18 1.17 19.00 12.71
CA ILE A 18 1.19 18.80 11.26
C ILE A 18 0.99 20.14 10.56
N ARG A 19 1.76 20.34 9.50
CA ARG A 19 1.51 21.35 8.46
C ARG A 19 1.24 20.65 7.14
N VAL A 20 0.21 21.08 6.42
CA VAL A 20 -0.18 20.56 5.11
C VAL A 20 -0.10 21.69 4.09
N THR A 21 0.70 21.52 3.04
CA THR A 21 0.72 22.44 1.90
C THR A 21 0.08 21.78 0.69
N LYS A 22 -1.02 22.35 0.19
CA LYS A 22 -1.70 21.91 -1.03
C LYS A 22 -1.30 22.79 -2.22
N SER A 23 -0.98 22.16 -3.35
CA SER A 23 -0.80 22.82 -4.65
C SER A 23 -1.36 21.93 -5.76
N GLY A 24 -2.48 22.34 -6.36
CA GLY A 24 -3.25 21.51 -7.29
C GLY A 24 -3.66 20.18 -6.63
N GLU A 25 -3.21 19.08 -7.24
CA GLU A 25 -3.47 17.71 -6.76
C GLU A 25 -2.45 17.21 -5.72
N PHE A 26 -1.36 17.96 -5.48
CA PHE A 26 -0.27 17.56 -4.59
C PHE A 26 -0.45 18.10 -3.17
N PHE A 27 -0.12 17.26 -2.19
CA PHE A 27 -0.14 17.56 -0.77
C PHE A 27 1.21 17.23 -0.16
N HIS A 28 1.78 18.18 0.57
CA HIS A 28 3.00 17.98 1.36
C HIS A 28 2.62 18.00 2.84
N ILE A 29 2.74 16.84 3.49
CA ILE A 29 2.45 16.64 4.90
C ILE A 29 3.77 16.74 5.66
N SER A 30 3.95 17.84 6.38
CA SER A 30 5.17 18.14 7.12
C SER A 30 4.94 18.01 8.62
N SER A 31 5.88 17.41 9.34
CA SER A 31 5.86 17.32 10.80
C SER A 31 7.29 17.32 11.36
N ARG A 32 7.45 17.68 12.64
CA ARG A 32 8.74 17.58 13.31
C ARG A 32 9.14 16.11 13.39
N PHE A 33 10.34 15.78 12.89
CA PHE A 33 10.86 14.42 12.92
C PHE A 33 11.79 14.21 14.11
N ASP A 34 12.64 15.19 14.39
CA ASP A 34 13.46 15.30 15.60
C ASP A 34 13.77 16.79 15.87
N ASP A 35 14.73 17.07 16.75
CA ASP A 35 15.12 18.43 17.09
C ASP A 35 15.74 19.22 15.92
N ALA A 36 16.31 18.54 14.94
CA ALA A 36 17.06 19.13 13.83
C ALA A 36 16.35 19.00 12.47
N HIS A 37 15.41 18.07 12.34
CA HIS A 37 14.84 17.70 11.05
C HIS A 37 13.30 17.74 11.02
N THR A 38 12.78 18.06 9.84
CA THR A 38 11.37 17.92 9.48
C THR A 38 11.21 16.71 8.57
N ILE A 39 10.17 15.91 8.80
CA ILE A 39 9.72 14.89 7.85
C ILE A 39 8.67 15.52 6.93
N THR A 40 8.81 15.27 5.63
CA THR A 40 7.81 15.67 4.63
C THR A 40 7.37 14.44 3.83
N ILE A 41 6.09 14.12 3.88
CA ILE A 41 5.47 13.07 3.07
C ILE A 41 4.68 13.75 1.95
N GLU A 42 5.07 13.51 0.70
CA GLU A 42 4.39 14.02 -0.49
C GLU A 42 3.39 12.98 -0.98
N THR A 43 2.14 13.41 -1.16
CA THR A 43 1.05 12.60 -1.70
C THR A 43 0.36 13.34 -2.83
N SER A 44 -0.40 12.62 -3.65
CA SER A 44 -1.26 13.21 -4.67
C SER A 44 -2.67 12.63 -4.56
N ARG A 45 -3.67 13.50 -4.71
CA ARG A 45 -5.10 13.15 -4.67
C ARG A 45 -5.49 12.27 -5.87
N SER A 46 -4.92 12.52 -7.05
CA SER A 46 -5.11 11.76 -8.29
C SER A 46 -3.75 11.34 -8.87
N GLY A 47 -2.93 10.69 -8.04
CA GLY A 47 -1.54 10.36 -8.36
C GLY A 47 -1.29 8.93 -8.84
N SER A 48 -2.27 8.04 -8.67
CA SER A 48 -2.11 6.66 -9.13
C SER A 48 -2.34 6.56 -10.63
N ARG A 49 -1.91 5.46 -11.26
CA ARG A 49 -2.20 5.21 -12.70
C ARG A 49 -3.71 5.09 -12.99
N ASN A 50 -4.52 4.90 -11.96
CA ASN A 50 -5.97 4.87 -12.03
C ASN A 50 -6.66 6.20 -11.61
N GLY A 51 -5.90 7.26 -11.31
CA GLY A 51 -6.45 8.55 -10.89
C GLY A 51 -6.92 8.63 -9.44
N SER A 52 -6.44 7.72 -8.58
CA SER A 52 -6.75 7.66 -7.15
C SER A 52 -5.61 8.20 -6.29
N PHE A 53 -5.75 8.15 -4.96
CA PHE A 53 -4.70 8.60 -4.03
C PHE A 53 -3.39 7.86 -4.30
N ASN A 54 -2.26 8.56 -4.17
CA ASN A 54 -0.95 7.93 -4.17
C ASN A 54 0.02 8.62 -3.22
N PHE A 55 0.90 7.83 -2.60
CA PHE A 55 2.15 8.35 -2.04
C PHE A 55 3.09 8.71 -3.20
N ILE A 56 4.00 9.67 -3.02
CA ILE A 56 4.97 10.05 -4.06
C ILE A 56 6.39 9.81 -3.56
N ARG A 57 6.74 10.46 -2.45
CA ARG A 57 8.02 10.29 -1.76
C ARG A 57 7.95 10.79 -0.33
N THR A 58 8.92 10.37 0.48
CA THR A 58 9.17 10.92 1.80
C THR A 58 10.58 11.49 1.89
N ARG A 59 10.70 12.61 2.59
CA ARG A 59 11.96 13.30 2.87
C ARG A 59 12.18 13.49 4.35
N ILE A 60 13.44 13.46 4.78
CA ILE A 60 13.89 13.98 6.08
C ILE A 60 14.83 15.15 5.77
N GLY A 61 14.44 16.37 6.15
CA GLY A 61 15.10 17.58 5.66
C GLY A 61 15.09 17.63 4.12
N PRO A 62 16.22 17.88 3.45
CA PRO A 62 16.29 17.93 1.98
C PRO A 62 16.33 16.54 1.32
N GLU A 63 16.68 15.48 2.07
CA GLU A 63 17.01 14.16 1.52
C GLU A 63 15.75 13.34 1.19
N ILE A 64 15.66 12.77 -0.01
CA ILE A 64 14.64 11.76 -0.34
C ILE A 64 15.13 10.42 0.19
N ILE A 65 14.41 9.87 1.17
CA ILE A 65 14.78 8.60 1.83
C ILE A 65 13.92 7.42 1.37
N HIS A 66 12.76 7.69 0.77
CA HIS A 66 11.80 6.68 0.38
C HIS A 66 10.98 7.14 -0.84
N ALA A 67 11.16 6.48 -1.98
CA ALA A 67 10.37 6.71 -3.20
C ALA A 67 9.13 5.80 -3.21
N ASN A 68 8.14 6.12 -2.38
CA ASN A 68 6.95 5.30 -2.07
C ASN A 68 5.81 5.38 -3.09
N HIS A 69 6.08 5.78 -4.33
CA HIS A 69 5.09 5.93 -5.42
C HIS A 69 4.30 4.66 -5.79
N ASP A 70 4.74 3.49 -5.32
CA ASP A 70 4.09 2.21 -5.52
C ASP A 70 3.77 1.52 -4.19
N ASP A 71 3.37 2.30 -3.19
CA ASP A 71 3.05 1.77 -1.86
C ASP A 71 1.54 1.71 -1.54
N ILE A 72 0.70 2.24 -2.42
CA ILE A 72 -0.73 1.95 -2.40
C ILE A 72 -0.96 0.51 -2.86
N THR A 73 -1.70 -0.28 -2.08
CA THR A 73 -1.77 -1.73 -2.28
C THR A 73 -2.88 -2.09 -3.27
N PRO A 74 -2.58 -2.83 -4.36
CA PRO A 74 -3.61 -3.35 -5.23
C PRO A 74 -4.35 -4.53 -4.58
N VAL A 75 -5.49 -4.90 -5.16
CA VAL A 75 -6.16 -6.17 -4.85
C VAL A 75 -5.74 -7.20 -5.88
N ARG A 76 -5.41 -8.41 -5.43
CA ARG A 76 -5.23 -9.55 -6.32
C ARG A 76 -6.50 -10.38 -6.38
N THR A 77 -7.11 -10.42 -7.55
CA THR A 77 -8.16 -11.39 -7.92
C THR A 77 -7.53 -12.42 -8.87
N PHE A 78 -8.15 -12.72 -10.01
CA PHE A 78 -7.46 -13.39 -11.12
C PHE A 78 -6.37 -12.50 -11.75
N ASN A 79 -6.33 -11.21 -11.40
CA ASN A 79 -5.32 -10.24 -11.83
C ASN A 79 -4.92 -9.32 -10.65
N THR A 80 -3.82 -8.57 -10.78
CA THR A 80 -3.47 -7.50 -9.83
C THR A 80 -4.08 -6.19 -10.33
N VAL A 81 -5.03 -5.62 -9.58
CA VAL A 81 -5.87 -4.50 -10.06
C VAL A 81 -6.17 -3.48 -8.97
N GLY A 82 -6.55 -2.27 -9.38
CA GLY A 82 -6.72 -1.11 -8.49
C GLY A 82 -5.38 -0.46 -8.13
N ALA A 83 -5.42 0.63 -7.36
CA ALA A 83 -4.24 1.40 -7.01
C ALA A 83 -3.43 1.81 -8.26
N ASN A 84 -2.18 1.35 -8.43
CA ASN A 84 -1.37 1.61 -9.64
C ASN A 84 -1.51 0.56 -10.74
N HIS A 85 -2.35 -0.45 -10.57
CA HIS A 85 -2.45 -1.60 -11.47
C HIS A 85 -3.77 -1.64 -12.23
N GLY A 86 -3.71 -2.17 -13.45
CA GLY A 86 -4.83 -2.38 -14.35
C GLY A 86 -4.89 -3.82 -14.83
N TYR A 87 -5.97 -4.19 -15.51
CA TYR A 87 -6.13 -5.55 -16.03
C TYR A 87 -5.07 -5.85 -17.10
N THR A 88 -4.27 -6.90 -16.91
CA THR A 88 -3.25 -7.37 -17.87
C THR A 88 -3.81 -8.31 -18.95
N CYS A 89 -5.09 -8.67 -18.87
CA CYS A 89 -5.80 -9.44 -19.90
C CYS A 89 -6.28 -8.53 -21.04
N VAL A 90 -5.38 -7.68 -21.54
CA VAL A 90 -5.63 -6.81 -22.69
C VAL A 90 -4.43 -6.84 -23.63
N VAL A 91 -4.70 -6.63 -24.91
CA VAL A 91 -3.68 -6.52 -25.94
C VAL A 91 -3.63 -5.07 -26.41
N LYS A 92 -2.47 -4.45 -26.36
CA LYS A 92 -2.28 -3.11 -26.91
C LYS A 92 -1.46 -3.20 -28.19
N VAL A 93 -2.01 -2.70 -29.29
CA VAL A 93 -1.41 -2.69 -30.63
C VAL A 93 -0.96 -1.27 -30.95
N SER A 94 0.23 -1.11 -31.53
CA SER A 94 0.69 0.15 -32.09
C SER A 94 0.60 0.10 -33.62
N MET A 95 -0.31 0.85 -34.22
CA MET A 95 -0.52 0.87 -35.67
C MET A 95 -0.71 2.31 -36.14
N ALA A 96 0.35 2.90 -36.68
CA ALA A 96 0.26 4.26 -37.21
C ALA A 96 -0.72 4.34 -38.38
N GLY A 97 -1.56 5.36 -38.39
CA GLY A 97 -2.49 5.64 -39.49
C GLY A 97 -3.65 4.63 -39.63
N HIS A 98 -3.99 3.89 -38.56
CA HIS A 98 -5.25 3.17 -38.54
C HIS A 98 -6.45 4.13 -38.64
N ASP A 99 -7.59 3.64 -39.11
CA ASP A 99 -8.82 4.41 -39.29
C ASP A 99 -9.76 4.37 -38.06
N LYS A 100 -9.40 3.65 -37.00
CA LYS A 100 -10.25 3.49 -35.81
C LYS A 100 -10.42 4.79 -35.05
N THR A 101 -11.65 5.04 -34.60
CA THR A 101 -12.04 6.23 -33.81
C THR A 101 -12.80 5.81 -32.55
N ALA A 102 -13.26 6.80 -31.77
CA ALA A 102 -14.13 6.56 -30.63
C ALA A 102 -15.43 5.83 -31.02
N ASP A 103 -15.92 5.99 -32.25
CA ASP A 103 -17.14 5.34 -32.75
C ASP A 103 -16.97 3.82 -32.88
N ASP A 104 -15.73 3.32 -32.95
CA ASP A 104 -15.43 1.89 -32.98
C ASP A 104 -15.32 1.26 -31.59
N LEU A 105 -15.36 2.03 -30.51
CA LEU A 105 -15.32 1.49 -29.15
C LEU A 105 -16.47 0.50 -28.93
N GLY A 106 -16.19 -0.63 -28.29
CA GLY A 106 -17.14 -1.71 -28.09
C GLY A 106 -17.25 -2.70 -29.25
N SER A 107 -16.67 -2.39 -30.42
CA SER A 107 -16.69 -3.31 -31.56
C SER A 107 -15.89 -4.58 -31.29
N GLN A 108 -16.33 -5.70 -31.89
CA GLN A 108 -15.71 -7.01 -31.77
C GLN A 108 -14.86 -7.33 -32.99
N TRP A 109 -13.70 -7.93 -32.75
CA TRP A 109 -12.69 -8.20 -33.78
C TRP A 109 -12.06 -9.57 -33.57
N THR A 110 -11.65 -10.26 -34.64
CA THR A 110 -11.09 -11.62 -34.56
C THR A 110 -9.80 -11.79 -35.35
N ASP A 111 -8.90 -12.61 -34.82
CA ASP A 111 -7.74 -13.17 -35.52
C ASP A 111 -8.06 -14.53 -36.19
N GLY A 112 -9.35 -14.90 -36.26
CA GLY A 112 -9.83 -16.19 -36.74
C GLY A 112 -9.94 -17.28 -35.67
N LYS A 113 -9.46 -17.02 -34.44
CA LYS A 113 -9.52 -17.96 -33.31
C LYS A 113 -10.15 -17.35 -32.05
N THR A 114 -9.72 -16.14 -31.71
CA THR A 114 -10.14 -15.39 -30.53
C THR A 114 -10.94 -14.18 -30.98
N THR A 115 -11.97 -13.80 -30.22
CA THR A 115 -12.70 -12.55 -30.41
C THR A 115 -12.33 -11.57 -29.30
N TYR A 116 -11.97 -10.36 -29.70
CA TYR A 116 -11.54 -9.25 -28.86
C TYR A 116 -12.55 -8.11 -28.91
N THR A 117 -12.57 -7.26 -27.90
CA THR A 117 -13.40 -6.04 -27.88
C THR A 117 -12.50 -4.80 -27.90
N LEU A 118 -12.76 -3.82 -28.77
CA LEU A 118 -12.01 -2.55 -28.76
C LEU A 118 -12.43 -1.73 -27.54
N LEU A 119 -11.49 -1.45 -26.63
CA LEU A 119 -11.77 -0.74 -25.37
C LEU A 119 -11.21 0.69 -25.34
N ASP A 120 -10.16 0.97 -26.12
CA ASP A 120 -9.56 2.30 -26.17
C ASP A 120 -8.89 2.56 -27.52
N VAL A 121 -8.96 3.82 -27.95
CA VAL A 121 -8.29 4.37 -29.14
C VAL A 121 -7.56 5.64 -28.72
N ASN A 122 -6.24 5.61 -28.75
CA ASN A 122 -5.40 6.72 -28.29
C ASN A 122 -4.22 6.95 -29.24
N GLY A 123 -4.38 7.89 -30.18
CA GLY A 123 -3.40 8.12 -31.24
C GLY A 123 -3.22 6.84 -32.06
N ASP A 124 -1.98 6.38 -32.21
CA ASP A 124 -1.64 5.15 -32.93
C ASP A 124 -1.84 3.86 -32.10
N HIS A 125 -2.43 3.98 -30.90
CA HIS A 125 -2.58 2.85 -29.99
C HIS A 125 -4.03 2.40 -29.85
N LEU A 126 -4.23 1.09 -30.04
CA LEU A 126 -5.51 0.41 -29.86
C LEU A 126 -5.41 -0.59 -28.72
N THR A 127 -6.34 -0.52 -27.75
CA THR A 127 -6.38 -1.46 -26.62
C THR A 127 -7.57 -2.40 -26.76
N TRP A 128 -7.29 -3.70 -26.77
CA TRP A 128 -8.23 -4.78 -26.99
C TRP A 128 -8.46 -5.59 -25.72
N GLY A 129 -9.70 -5.68 -25.27
CA GLY A 129 -10.14 -6.60 -24.24
C GLY A 129 -10.10 -8.05 -24.72
N CYS A 130 -9.42 -8.93 -23.97
CA CYS A 130 -9.50 -10.37 -24.18
C CYS A 130 -10.85 -10.91 -23.71
N PRO A 131 -11.32 -12.07 -24.23
CA PRO A 131 -12.55 -12.68 -23.75
C PRO A 131 -12.40 -13.13 -22.29
N TYR A 132 -13.50 -13.07 -21.55
CA TYR A 132 -13.58 -13.57 -20.18
C TYR A 132 -14.33 -14.91 -20.13
N THR A 133 -14.17 -15.61 -19.00
CA THR A 133 -14.98 -16.78 -18.65
C THR A 133 -15.61 -16.57 -17.28
N VAL A 134 -16.74 -17.25 -17.02
CA VAL A 134 -17.38 -17.27 -15.71
C VAL A 134 -17.53 -18.71 -15.27
N THR A 135 -16.83 -19.08 -14.20
CA THR A 135 -16.93 -20.42 -13.61
C THR A 135 -17.45 -20.30 -12.18
N ASN A 136 -18.55 -20.99 -11.86
CA ASN A 136 -19.17 -20.95 -10.53
C ASN A 136 -19.48 -19.52 -10.02
N GLY A 137 -19.79 -18.60 -10.94
CA GLY A 137 -20.07 -17.19 -10.65
C GLY A 137 -18.83 -16.30 -10.45
N ILE A 138 -17.61 -16.81 -10.68
CA ILE A 138 -16.36 -16.06 -10.59
C ILE A 138 -15.86 -15.75 -12.00
N VAL A 139 -15.59 -14.47 -12.25
CA VAL A 139 -15.02 -13.99 -13.51
C VAL A 139 -13.51 -14.26 -13.55
N SER A 140 -13.02 -14.69 -14.70
CA SER A 140 -11.59 -14.76 -15.00
C SER A 140 -11.33 -14.41 -16.46
N ALA A 141 -10.13 -13.94 -16.76
CA ALA A 141 -9.67 -13.71 -18.12
C ALA A 141 -8.15 -13.94 -18.20
N LEU A 142 -7.68 -14.32 -19.38
CA LEU A 142 -6.27 -14.54 -19.67
C LEU A 142 -5.85 -13.65 -20.83
N LEU A 143 -4.59 -13.23 -20.85
CA LEU A 143 -4.01 -12.58 -22.02
C LEU A 143 -3.98 -13.57 -23.18
N ALA A 144 -4.61 -13.22 -24.30
CA ALA A 144 -4.57 -13.97 -25.55
C ALA A 144 -3.98 -13.09 -26.65
N GLN A 145 -2.71 -13.27 -27.00
CA GLN A 145 -2.10 -12.49 -28.08
C GLN A 145 -2.70 -12.90 -29.43
N PRO A 146 -3.07 -11.95 -30.32
CA PRO A 146 -3.59 -12.27 -31.65
C PRO A 146 -2.53 -12.99 -32.49
N GLY A 147 -2.93 -14.08 -33.15
CA GLY A 147 -2.07 -14.84 -34.05
C GLY A 147 -2.04 -14.31 -35.49
N GLN A 148 -2.97 -13.43 -35.85
CA GLN A 148 -3.17 -12.82 -37.17
C GLN A 148 -3.71 -11.39 -37.00
N ASP A 149 -3.73 -10.64 -38.10
CA ASP A 149 -4.37 -9.33 -38.16
C ASP A 149 -5.84 -9.43 -37.72
N LEU A 150 -6.28 -8.43 -36.96
CA LEU A 150 -7.65 -8.40 -36.44
C LEU A 150 -8.58 -7.91 -37.52
N THR A 151 -9.64 -8.68 -37.77
CA THR A 151 -10.71 -8.35 -38.72
C THR A 151 -12.03 -8.08 -37.97
N PRO A 152 -12.88 -7.17 -38.46
CA PRO A 152 -14.11 -6.81 -37.76
C PRO A 152 -15.10 -7.98 -37.75
N VAL A 153 -15.77 -8.18 -36.61
CA VAL A 153 -16.85 -9.16 -36.42
C VAL A 153 -18.19 -8.45 -36.30
N SER A 154 -18.29 -7.46 -35.40
CA SER A 154 -19.52 -6.69 -35.18
C SER A 154 -19.27 -5.33 -34.57
N GLY A 155 -20.16 -4.36 -34.83
CA GLY A 155 -20.16 -3.04 -34.17
C GLY A 155 -19.07 -2.07 -34.63
N ALA A 156 -18.17 -2.47 -35.53
CA ALA A 156 -17.17 -1.58 -36.11
C ALA A 156 -17.80 -0.63 -37.14
N VAL A 157 -17.46 0.65 -37.05
CA VAL A 157 -17.78 1.64 -38.09
C VAL A 157 -16.71 1.59 -39.18
N HIS A 158 -15.45 1.45 -38.77
CA HIS A 158 -14.30 1.36 -39.64
C HIS A 158 -13.83 -0.09 -39.75
N THR A 159 -14.03 -0.69 -40.92
CA THR A 159 -13.86 -2.14 -41.11
C THR A 159 -12.50 -2.56 -41.65
N GLN A 160 -11.54 -1.63 -41.83
CA GLN A 160 -10.20 -2.01 -42.27
C GLN A 160 -9.52 -2.90 -41.23
N PRO A 161 -8.87 -4.01 -41.62
CA PRO A 161 -8.14 -4.87 -40.69
C PRO A 161 -7.09 -4.09 -39.89
N VAL A 162 -6.87 -4.51 -38.65
CA VAL A 162 -5.84 -3.95 -37.78
C VAL A 162 -4.62 -4.85 -37.80
N ASN A 163 -3.50 -4.31 -38.25
CA ASN A 163 -2.24 -5.02 -38.29
C ASN A 163 -1.63 -5.15 -36.89
N VAL A 164 -1.35 -6.38 -36.45
CA VAL A 164 -0.89 -6.67 -35.08
C VAL A 164 0.61 -6.89 -34.96
N SER A 165 1.40 -6.49 -35.96
CA SER A 165 2.85 -6.73 -36.00
C SER A 165 3.63 -6.08 -34.85
N VAL A 166 3.08 -5.02 -34.24
CA VAL A 166 3.69 -4.31 -33.11
C VAL A 166 2.77 -4.34 -31.89
N LEU A 167 3.02 -5.32 -31.01
CA LEU A 167 2.37 -5.41 -29.70
C LEU A 167 3.15 -4.62 -28.65
N VAL A 168 2.44 -3.88 -27.79
CA VAL A 168 3.04 -3.18 -26.65
C VAL A 168 3.16 -4.16 -25.47
N PRO A 169 4.39 -4.49 -25.01
CA PRO A 169 4.59 -5.43 -23.92
C PRO A 169 4.09 -4.86 -22.58
N GLY A 170 3.65 -5.74 -21.68
CA GLY A 170 3.24 -5.34 -20.32
C GLY A 170 2.00 -4.44 -20.26
N ALA A 171 1.16 -4.47 -21.30
CA ALA A 171 -0.05 -3.67 -21.38
C ALA A 171 -0.99 -3.95 -20.20
N GLN A 172 -1.58 -2.87 -19.67
CA GLN A 172 -2.59 -2.90 -18.62
C GLN A 172 -3.71 -1.94 -19.00
N LEU A 173 -4.94 -2.33 -18.68
CA LEU A 173 -6.13 -1.52 -18.90
C LEU A 173 -6.30 -0.49 -17.78
N TYR A 174 -6.28 0.79 -18.14
CA TYR A 174 -6.51 1.91 -17.23
C TYR A 174 -7.58 2.86 -17.78
N PRO A 175 -8.43 3.43 -16.91
CA PRO A 175 -8.60 3.08 -15.50
C PRO A 175 -9.27 1.69 -15.34
N SER A 176 -8.92 0.98 -14.27
CA SER A 176 -9.55 -0.26 -13.82
C SER A 176 -10.47 -0.05 -12.61
N ILE A 177 -10.63 1.21 -12.20
CA ILE A 177 -11.48 1.63 -11.08
C ILE A 177 -12.42 2.73 -11.54
N ASN A 178 -13.51 2.92 -10.81
CA ASN A 178 -14.44 4.03 -10.99
C ASN A 178 -14.99 4.49 -9.63
N ASN A 179 -15.89 5.48 -9.65
CA ASN A 179 -16.51 6.05 -8.44
C ASN A 179 -15.47 6.55 -7.40
N ILE A 180 -14.37 7.14 -7.90
CA ILE A 180 -13.24 7.57 -7.07
C ILE A 180 -13.65 8.80 -6.25
N LYS A 181 -13.38 8.76 -4.95
CA LYS A 181 -13.49 9.91 -4.03
C LYS A 181 -12.26 9.95 -3.15
N VAL A 182 -11.59 11.09 -3.10
CA VAL A 182 -10.42 11.32 -2.25
C VAL A 182 -10.56 12.68 -1.56
N GLN A 183 -10.61 12.69 -0.24
CA GLN A 183 -10.77 13.89 0.58
C GLN A 183 -9.63 13.98 1.60
N TYR A 184 -9.10 15.18 1.80
CA TYR A 184 -8.08 15.47 2.81
C TYR A 184 -8.74 16.32 3.90
N LEU A 185 -8.84 15.80 5.12
CA LEU A 185 -9.46 16.47 6.26
C LEU A 185 -8.42 16.73 7.35
N LEU A 186 -8.13 18.01 7.61
CA LEU A 186 -7.27 18.44 8.71
C LEU A 186 -8.15 18.86 9.89
N ASP A 187 -8.01 18.16 11.01
CA ASP A 187 -8.83 18.36 12.22
C ASP A 187 -10.35 18.36 11.91
N GLY A 188 -10.77 17.50 10.98
CA GLY A 188 -12.16 17.34 10.54
C GLY A 188 -12.63 18.33 9.47
N LYS A 189 -11.80 19.28 9.05
CA LYS A 189 -12.13 20.25 7.99
C LYS A 189 -11.47 19.84 6.67
N GLU A 190 -12.26 19.78 5.60
CA GLU A 190 -11.75 19.43 4.28
C GLU A 190 -10.86 20.54 3.68
N ILE A 191 -9.71 20.15 3.13
CA ILE A 191 -8.81 21.02 2.39
C ILE A 191 -9.18 20.97 0.90
N THR A 192 -9.82 22.03 0.42
CA THR A 192 -10.25 22.18 -0.98
C THR A 192 -9.36 23.14 -1.76
N GLU A 193 -8.96 24.24 -1.15
CA GLU A 193 -8.17 25.33 -1.76
C GLU A 193 -6.65 25.11 -1.62
N ASP A 194 -5.90 25.60 -2.60
CA ASP A 194 -4.43 25.64 -2.50
C ASP A 194 -4.00 26.58 -1.37
N GLY A 195 -2.95 26.20 -0.65
CA GLY A 195 -2.51 26.96 0.51
C GLY A 195 -1.79 26.11 1.54
N MET A 196 -1.51 26.73 2.68
CA MET A 196 -0.83 26.13 3.82
C MET A 196 -1.77 26.08 5.01
N PHE A 197 -1.87 24.91 5.64
CA PHE A 197 -2.79 24.63 6.73
C PHE A 197 -2.02 23.98 7.87
N SER A 198 -2.33 24.31 9.12
CA SER A 198 -1.69 23.76 10.32
C SER A 198 -2.75 23.11 11.20
N GLY A 199 -2.41 21.99 11.84
CA GLY A 199 -3.34 21.21 12.67
C GLY A 199 -2.68 20.04 13.39
N THR A 200 -3.49 19.13 13.90
CA THR A 200 -3.01 18.00 14.73
C THR A 200 -3.13 16.64 14.04
N VAL A 201 -4.23 16.42 13.33
CA VAL A 201 -4.54 15.15 12.68
C VAL A 201 -5.03 15.40 11.26
N LEU A 202 -4.33 14.82 10.28
CA LEU A 202 -4.76 14.79 8.90
C LEU A 202 -5.32 13.40 8.58
N LYS A 203 -6.56 13.34 8.09
CA LYS A 203 -7.16 12.13 7.54
C LYS A 203 -7.29 12.25 6.03
N VAL A 204 -6.82 11.26 5.30
CA VAL A 204 -7.09 11.11 3.86
C VAL A 204 -8.11 9.99 3.69
N HIS A 205 -9.32 10.36 3.28
CA HIS A 205 -10.42 9.42 3.02
C HIS A 205 -10.45 9.11 1.52
N GLU A 206 -10.21 7.87 1.17
CA GLU A 206 -10.31 7.36 -0.19
C GLU A 206 -11.43 6.32 -0.29
N SER A 207 -12.18 6.33 -1.38
CA SER A 207 -13.04 5.22 -1.77
C SER A 207 -13.15 5.11 -3.28
N TYR A 208 -13.21 3.88 -3.79
CA TYR A 208 -13.45 3.60 -5.21
C TYR A 208 -13.96 2.17 -5.36
N ASN A 209 -14.48 1.85 -6.55
CA ASN A 209 -14.75 0.47 -6.93
C ASN A 209 -13.68 0.00 -7.90
N ILE A 210 -13.17 -1.22 -7.72
CA ILE A 210 -12.49 -1.94 -8.80
C ILE A 210 -13.59 -2.46 -9.72
N MET A 211 -13.58 -2.02 -10.98
CA MET A 211 -14.57 -2.41 -11.98
C MET A 211 -14.49 -3.93 -12.22
N ASP A 212 -15.63 -4.59 -12.40
CA ASP A 212 -15.64 -5.99 -12.81
C ASP A 212 -15.24 -6.11 -14.29
N TYR A 213 -14.33 -7.04 -14.61
CA TYR A 213 -13.82 -7.17 -15.98
C TYR A 213 -14.89 -7.58 -16.97
N ARG A 214 -15.79 -8.48 -16.56
CA ARG A 214 -16.95 -8.84 -17.38
C ARG A 214 -17.82 -7.62 -17.63
N ALA A 215 -18.12 -6.83 -16.59
CA ALA A 215 -18.91 -5.62 -16.73
C ALA A 215 -18.27 -4.58 -17.67
N ILE A 216 -16.94 -4.46 -17.70
CA ILE A 216 -16.22 -3.61 -18.67
C ILE A 216 -16.51 -4.07 -20.10
N ILE A 217 -16.32 -5.37 -20.37
CA ILE A 217 -16.51 -5.94 -21.71
C ILE A 217 -17.97 -5.84 -22.15
N ASP A 218 -18.90 -6.26 -21.28
CA ASP A 218 -20.35 -6.24 -21.54
C ASP A 218 -20.85 -4.80 -21.75
N PHE A 219 -20.34 -3.82 -20.98
CA PHE A 219 -20.68 -2.40 -21.13
C PHE A 219 -20.23 -1.87 -22.49
N ALA A 220 -18.96 -2.08 -22.85
CA ALA A 220 -18.40 -1.60 -24.11
C ALA A 220 -19.19 -2.15 -25.30
N GLN A 221 -19.48 -3.46 -25.31
CA GLN A 221 -20.22 -4.11 -26.40
C GLN A 221 -21.68 -3.63 -26.51
N SER A 222 -22.32 -3.29 -25.39
CA SER A 222 -23.72 -2.82 -25.37
C SER A 222 -23.87 -1.32 -25.62
N HIS A 223 -22.78 -0.55 -25.55
CA HIS A 223 -22.76 0.90 -25.77
C HIS A 223 -21.69 1.27 -26.81
N PRO A 224 -21.86 0.86 -28.08
CA PRO A 224 -20.90 1.16 -29.12
C PRO A 224 -20.67 2.67 -29.24
N GLY A 225 -19.42 3.07 -29.43
CA GLY A 225 -19.03 4.48 -29.47
C GLY A 225 -18.80 5.13 -28.09
N VAL A 226 -19.08 4.42 -26.99
CA VAL A 226 -18.97 4.96 -25.63
C VAL A 226 -17.78 4.33 -24.92
N SER A 227 -16.95 5.18 -24.30
CA SER A 227 -15.83 4.71 -23.47
C SER A 227 -16.33 3.94 -22.25
N TYR A 228 -15.67 2.82 -21.94
CA TYR A 228 -15.92 2.05 -20.71
C TYR A 228 -15.51 2.81 -19.43
N VAL A 229 -14.79 3.93 -19.56
CA VAL A 229 -14.43 4.82 -18.45
C VAL A 229 -15.69 5.54 -17.97
N ASN A 230 -16.49 4.82 -17.18
CA ASN A 230 -17.82 5.23 -16.80
C ASN A 230 -18.18 4.71 -15.39
N ASP A 231 -18.77 5.56 -14.56
CA ASP A 231 -19.15 5.23 -13.19
C ASP A 231 -20.32 4.23 -13.09
N SER A 232 -21.05 4.00 -14.19
CA SER A 232 -22.11 2.99 -14.26
C SER A 232 -21.60 1.56 -14.47
N VAL A 233 -20.33 1.37 -14.87
CA VAL A 233 -19.74 0.03 -14.97
C VAL A 233 -19.69 -0.60 -13.58
N ALA A 234 -20.28 -1.80 -13.46
CA ALA A 234 -20.39 -2.47 -12.17
C ALA A 234 -19.00 -2.80 -11.59
N GLY A 235 -18.88 -2.65 -10.26
CA GLY A 235 -17.66 -3.03 -9.53
C GLY A 235 -17.67 -4.50 -9.09
N ALA A 236 -16.49 -5.11 -9.03
CA ALA A 236 -16.27 -6.39 -8.37
C ALA A 236 -15.99 -6.21 -6.86
N VAL A 237 -15.30 -5.12 -6.50
CA VAL A 237 -14.89 -4.80 -5.13
C VAL A 237 -15.06 -3.32 -4.90
N ARG A 238 -15.55 -2.94 -3.71
CA ARG A 238 -15.46 -1.56 -3.20
C ARG A 238 -14.39 -1.49 -2.13
N LEU A 239 -13.51 -0.51 -2.26
CA LEU A 239 -12.51 -0.16 -1.27
C LEU A 239 -12.87 1.16 -0.59
N SER A 240 -12.62 1.24 0.71
CA SER A 240 -12.62 2.49 1.46
C SER A 240 -11.42 2.50 2.39
N ILE A 241 -10.58 3.52 2.28
CA ILE A 241 -9.28 3.58 2.91
C ILE A 241 -9.18 4.91 3.66
N VAL A 242 -8.72 4.86 4.90
CA VAL A 242 -8.42 6.05 5.69
C VAL A 242 -6.97 6.01 6.12
N TYR A 243 -6.18 6.96 5.61
CA TYR A 243 -4.83 7.23 6.08
C TYR A 243 -4.90 8.35 7.12
N THR A 244 -4.51 8.06 8.36
CA THR A 244 -4.51 9.04 9.47
C THR A 244 -3.08 9.39 9.82
N PHE A 245 -2.66 10.60 9.46
CA PHE A 245 -1.35 11.14 9.80
C PHE A 245 -1.42 11.91 11.12
N ARG A 246 -0.38 11.74 11.93
CA ARG A 246 -0.13 12.43 13.21
C ARG A 246 1.30 12.97 13.24
N LYS A 247 1.66 13.61 14.36
CA LYS A 247 3.02 14.05 14.69
C LYS A 247 4.09 13.03 14.28
N GLY A 248 5.21 13.51 13.75
CA GLY A 248 6.32 12.69 13.27
C GLY A 248 6.04 11.96 11.95
N GLY A 249 4.96 12.33 11.24
CA GLY A 249 4.55 11.63 10.01
C GLY A 249 4.04 10.21 10.27
N ARG A 250 3.65 9.90 11.51
CA ARG A 250 3.10 8.58 11.89
C ARG A 250 1.79 8.36 11.17
N CYS A 251 1.65 7.24 10.48
CA CYS A 251 0.48 6.94 9.66
C CYS A 251 -0.22 5.66 10.12
N HIS A 252 -1.43 5.80 10.63
CA HIS A 252 -2.35 4.67 10.84
C HIS A 252 -3.23 4.51 9.59
N ILE A 253 -3.48 3.27 9.17
CA ILE A 253 -4.20 2.95 7.94
C ILE A 253 -5.34 1.99 8.26
N SER A 254 -6.57 2.39 7.93
CA SER A 254 -7.75 1.53 7.98
C SER A 254 -8.23 1.24 6.56
N HIS A 255 -8.29 -0.02 6.19
CA HIS A 255 -8.80 -0.51 4.92
C HIS A 255 -10.09 -1.29 5.12
N ASN A 256 -11.10 -0.94 4.34
CA ASN A 256 -12.35 -1.67 4.24
C ASN A 256 -12.49 -2.25 2.83
N PHE A 257 -12.73 -3.55 2.77
CA PHE A 257 -12.92 -4.32 1.56
C PHE A 257 -14.33 -4.87 1.53
N LYS A 258 -15.11 -4.56 0.49
CA LYS A 258 -16.43 -5.13 0.26
C LYS A 258 -16.48 -5.82 -1.09
N ALA A 259 -16.78 -7.12 -1.10
CA ALA A 259 -17.11 -7.83 -2.33
C ALA A 259 -18.47 -7.34 -2.85
N LEU A 260 -18.50 -6.80 -4.07
CA LEU A 260 -19.72 -6.39 -4.75
C LEU A 260 -20.29 -7.50 -5.64
N GLN A 261 -19.42 -8.42 -6.05
CA GLN A 261 -19.76 -9.64 -6.78
C GLN A 261 -19.02 -10.82 -6.15
N LYS A 262 -19.33 -12.04 -6.59
CA LYS A 262 -18.58 -13.22 -6.17
C LYS A 262 -17.20 -13.22 -6.84
N LEU A 263 -16.15 -13.36 -6.05
CA LEU A 263 -14.77 -13.37 -6.56
C LEU A 263 -13.86 -14.27 -5.73
N GLN A 264 -12.75 -14.67 -6.32
CA GLN A 264 -11.62 -15.23 -5.59
C GLN A 264 -10.60 -14.11 -5.34
N VAL A 265 -10.25 -13.90 -4.08
CA VAL A 265 -9.17 -13.02 -3.64
C VAL A 265 -7.91 -13.87 -3.46
N MET A 266 -6.84 -13.48 -4.14
CA MET A 266 -5.50 -14.04 -4.00
C MET A 266 -4.69 -13.20 -3.00
N ASP A 267 -3.36 -13.17 -3.07
CA ASP A 267 -2.54 -12.44 -2.08
C ASP A 267 -2.95 -10.96 -1.98
N CYS A 268 -3.53 -10.57 -0.84
CA CYS A 268 -3.89 -9.19 -0.54
C CYS A 268 -3.44 -8.83 0.88
N GLY A 269 -2.59 -7.80 0.97
CA GLY A 269 -1.98 -7.35 2.21
C GLY A 269 -2.56 -6.08 2.80
N PHE A 270 -3.23 -5.25 2.00
CA PHE A 270 -3.66 -3.88 2.36
C PHE A 270 -2.52 -2.93 2.79
N LEU A 271 -1.28 -3.41 2.73
CA LEU A 271 -0.05 -2.68 2.99
C LEU A 271 1.00 -3.21 2.01
N GLN A 272 1.85 -2.32 1.51
CA GLN A 272 3.08 -2.68 0.83
C GLN A 272 4.05 -1.51 0.93
N SER A 273 5.33 -1.79 0.73
CA SER A 273 6.35 -0.75 0.82
C SER A 273 7.54 -1.03 -0.08
N MET A 274 7.89 -0.02 -0.86
CA MET A 274 9.18 0.10 -1.52
C MET A 274 10.31 0.11 -0.47
N PRO A 275 11.53 -0.32 -0.84
CA PRO A 275 12.68 -0.16 0.03
C PRO A 275 13.02 1.33 0.20
N MET A 276 13.52 1.69 1.38
CA MET A 276 14.21 2.96 1.56
C MET A 276 15.54 2.96 0.81
N SER A 277 16.00 4.15 0.42
CA SER A 277 17.30 4.33 -0.23
C SER A 277 17.84 5.73 0.02
N LEU A 278 19.14 5.84 0.32
CA LEU A 278 19.88 7.09 0.39
C LEU A 278 21.31 6.86 -0.09
N SER A 279 21.86 7.79 -0.86
CA SER A 279 23.23 7.67 -1.36
C SER A 279 24.24 7.52 -0.22
N GLY A 280 25.21 6.64 -0.38
CA GLY A 280 26.24 6.37 0.65
C GLY A 280 25.75 5.57 1.87
N HIS A 281 24.51 5.08 1.86
CA HIS A 281 23.94 4.31 2.97
C HIS A 281 23.52 2.90 2.51
N THR A 282 23.58 1.95 3.43
CA THR A 282 23.07 0.58 3.23
C THR A 282 21.69 0.43 3.86
N LEU A 283 20.86 -0.43 3.28
CA LEU A 283 19.57 -0.81 3.86
C LEU A 283 19.78 -2.05 4.72
N SER A 284 19.27 -2.04 5.94
CA SER A 284 19.16 -3.23 6.79
C SER A 284 17.72 -3.51 7.14
N ARG A 285 17.35 -4.78 7.35
CA ARG A 285 15.99 -5.23 7.66
C ARG A 285 15.94 -6.20 8.83
N TYR A 286 14.89 -6.08 9.63
CA TYR A 286 14.52 -6.98 10.71
C TYR A 286 13.01 -7.29 10.62
N MET A 287 12.61 -8.51 10.98
CA MET A 287 11.22 -8.96 11.06
C MET A 287 11.08 -9.96 12.21
N PRO A 288 10.31 -9.65 13.27
CA PRO A 288 10.06 -10.59 14.37
C PRO A 288 9.27 -11.81 13.91
N ASP A 289 9.29 -12.85 14.74
CA ASP A 289 8.41 -14.04 14.65
C ASP A 289 8.60 -14.93 13.41
N VAL A 290 9.77 -14.89 12.77
CA VAL A 290 10.08 -15.76 11.62
C VAL A 290 11.33 -16.59 11.83
N LYS A 291 11.38 -17.82 11.34
CA LYS A 291 12.58 -18.66 11.32
C LYS A 291 13.54 -18.21 10.22
N ILE A 292 14.79 -18.66 10.35
CA ILE A 292 15.78 -18.55 9.27
C ILE A 292 15.23 -19.23 8.03
N LYS A 293 15.24 -18.52 6.90
CA LYS A 293 14.75 -19.05 5.62
C LYS A 293 15.78 -18.81 4.52
N SER A 294 16.21 -19.89 3.88
CA SER A 294 17.19 -19.86 2.78
C SER A 294 18.46 -19.06 3.13
N GLY A 295 18.94 -19.23 4.38
CA GLY A 295 20.13 -18.56 4.90
C GLY A 295 19.92 -17.14 5.43
N GLN A 296 18.71 -16.56 5.29
CA GLN A 296 18.39 -15.24 5.82
C GLN A 296 17.77 -15.34 7.20
N ASP A 297 18.38 -14.67 8.18
CA ASP A 297 17.91 -14.59 9.56
C ASP A 297 17.34 -13.21 9.88
N PHE A 298 16.07 -13.00 9.58
CA PHE A 298 15.40 -11.73 9.86
C PHE A 298 14.96 -11.57 11.32
N GLN A 299 15.15 -12.57 12.20
CA GLN A 299 15.04 -12.31 13.65
C GLN A 299 16.19 -11.43 14.12
N ASN A 300 17.28 -11.38 13.37
CA ASN A 300 18.38 -10.45 13.52
C ASN A 300 18.32 -9.35 12.44
N ILE A 301 19.23 -8.37 12.55
CA ILE A 301 19.36 -7.29 11.57
C ILE A 301 20.16 -7.78 10.36
N VAL A 302 19.50 -7.91 9.21
CA VAL A 302 20.08 -8.38 7.95
C VAL A 302 20.50 -7.20 7.08
N ASP A 303 21.73 -7.22 6.54
CA ASP A 303 22.16 -6.29 5.48
C ASP A 303 21.54 -6.68 4.14
N MET A 304 20.80 -5.74 3.53
CA MET A 304 20.07 -5.95 2.28
C MET A 304 20.89 -5.65 1.02
N THR A 305 22.17 -5.24 1.14
CA THR A 305 23.03 -4.83 0.01
C THR A 305 23.17 -5.96 -1.02
N GLY A 306 23.39 -7.19 -0.57
CA GLY A 306 23.49 -8.39 -1.42
C GLY A 306 22.18 -9.16 -1.63
N TYR A 307 21.07 -8.71 -1.02
CA TYR A 307 19.80 -9.43 -1.08
C TYR A 307 19.23 -9.45 -2.49
N SER A 308 19.00 -10.65 -3.04
CA SER A 308 18.59 -10.85 -4.44
C SER A 308 17.53 -11.95 -4.62
N MET A 309 16.90 -12.39 -3.53
CA MET A 309 15.98 -13.54 -3.52
C MET A 309 14.52 -13.14 -3.29
N ASN A 310 13.59 -14.01 -3.69
CA ASN A 310 12.17 -13.89 -3.36
C ASN A 310 11.85 -14.87 -2.23
N LEU A 311 11.37 -14.37 -1.09
CA LEU A 311 11.02 -15.17 0.09
C LEU A 311 9.56 -14.95 0.45
N VAL A 312 8.78 -16.02 0.45
CA VAL A 312 7.40 -16.00 0.98
C VAL A 312 7.37 -16.79 2.27
N TYR A 313 6.99 -16.17 3.39
CA TYR A 313 6.89 -16.77 4.71
C TYR A 313 5.49 -17.33 4.93
N GLY A 314 5.38 -18.63 5.14
CA GLY A 314 4.16 -19.33 5.55
C GLY A 314 4.27 -19.91 6.96
N PRO A 315 3.22 -20.59 7.46
CA PRO A 315 3.18 -21.13 8.83
C PRO A 315 4.39 -21.97 9.26
N SER A 316 5.00 -22.72 8.34
CA SER A 316 6.22 -23.51 8.62
C SER A 316 7.43 -22.63 8.94
N ASP A 317 7.46 -21.42 8.41
CA ASP A 317 8.54 -20.45 8.55
C ASP A 317 8.33 -19.49 9.73
N TYR A 318 7.22 -19.57 10.47
CA TYR A 318 7.01 -18.71 11.65
C TYR A 318 7.67 -19.32 12.88
N ALA A 319 8.08 -18.48 13.83
CA ALA A 319 8.54 -18.94 15.14
C ALA A 319 7.42 -19.72 15.86
N ASP A 320 6.19 -19.20 15.77
CA ASP A 320 4.95 -19.87 16.17
C ASP A 320 3.99 -19.91 14.96
N PRO A 321 3.59 -21.10 14.46
CA PRO A 321 2.66 -21.23 13.32
C PRO A 321 1.32 -20.49 13.47
N ALA A 322 0.88 -20.22 14.70
CA ALA A 322 -0.35 -19.47 14.98
C ALA A 322 -0.15 -17.94 14.99
N LYS A 323 1.10 -17.46 14.92
CA LYS A 323 1.45 -16.04 14.96
C LYS A 323 2.19 -15.63 13.68
N PRO A 324 1.45 -15.23 12.63
CA PRO A 324 2.09 -14.69 11.43
C PRO A 324 2.87 -13.41 11.75
N PRO A 325 4.03 -13.16 11.10
CA PRO A 325 4.81 -11.95 11.30
C PRO A 325 3.92 -10.72 11.11
N ASN A 326 4.07 -9.74 12.01
CA ASN A 326 3.14 -8.62 12.11
C ASN A 326 3.74 -7.28 11.67
N ARG A 327 5.07 -7.16 11.62
CA ARG A 327 5.78 -5.96 11.20
C ARG A 327 7.11 -6.31 10.58
N TYR A 328 7.66 -5.39 9.83
CA TYR A 328 9.09 -5.35 9.56
C TYR A 328 9.65 -3.98 9.91
N VAL A 329 10.97 -3.91 10.04
CA VAL A 329 11.71 -2.69 10.34
C VAL A 329 12.89 -2.61 9.39
N ASP A 330 13.00 -1.49 8.68
CA ASP A 330 14.17 -1.12 7.89
C ASP A 330 14.95 0.00 8.56
N TRP A 331 16.27 0.00 8.39
CA TRP A 331 17.15 1.13 8.72
C TRP A 331 18.09 1.42 7.56
N LEU A 332 18.18 2.70 7.18
CA LEU A 332 19.30 3.20 6.39
C LEU A 332 20.47 3.44 7.35
N ARG A 333 21.63 2.85 7.04
CA ARG A 333 22.84 2.92 7.86
C ARG A 333 23.98 3.55 7.10
N ASP A 334 24.77 4.38 7.78
CA ASP A 334 25.98 4.96 7.19
C ASP A 334 27.13 3.94 7.14
N GLY A 335 28.29 4.35 6.60
CA GLY A 335 29.47 3.50 6.50
C GLY A 335 30.07 3.05 7.86
N SER A 336 29.65 3.64 8.98
CA SER A 336 30.01 3.21 10.34
C SER A 336 29.01 2.23 10.94
N GLY A 337 27.89 1.97 10.24
CA GLY A 337 26.80 1.11 10.69
C GLY A 337 25.77 1.82 11.56
N LEU A 338 25.89 3.13 11.81
CA LEU A 338 24.93 3.90 12.59
C LEU A 338 23.66 4.17 11.77
N GLY A 339 22.50 4.09 12.43
CA GLY A 339 21.21 4.35 11.80
C GLY A 339 21.04 5.85 11.49
N LYS A 340 20.71 6.17 10.24
CA LYS A 340 20.37 7.52 9.78
C LYS A 340 18.87 7.79 9.87
N VAL A 341 18.06 6.83 9.43
CA VAL A 341 16.60 6.87 9.49
C VAL A 341 16.05 5.45 9.41
N GLY A 342 15.02 5.16 10.20
CA GLY A 342 14.32 3.89 10.15
C GLY A 342 12.92 4.01 9.55
N PHE A 343 12.34 2.87 9.21
CA PHE A 343 10.97 2.75 8.76
C PHE A 343 10.38 1.44 9.27
N THR A 344 9.16 1.47 9.76
CA THR A 344 8.43 0.27 10.13
C THR A 344 7.03 0.29 9.55
N MET A 345 6.56 -0.88 9.12
CA MET A 345 5.21 -1.09 8.64
C MET A 345 4.72 -2.44 9.15
N GLY A 346 3.45 -2.47 9.55
CA GLY A 346 2.85 -3.67 10.10
C GLY A 346 1.36 -3.56 10.34
N TYR A 347 0.80 -4.61 10.92
CA TYR A 347 -0.59 -4.74 11.30
C TYR A 347 -0.84 -4.41 12.77
N ILE A 348 -2.04 -3.93 13.07
CA ILE A 348 -2.57 -3.94 14.45
C ILE A 348 -3.06 -5.35 14.76
N VAL A 349 -2.40 -6.04 15.70
CA VAL A 349 -2.43 -7.51 15.82
C VAL A 349 -3.60 -8.10 16.61
N ASP A 350 -4.45 -7.28 17.23
CA ASP A 350 -5.62 -7.69 18.01
C ASP A 350 -6.93 -7.08 17.50
N LYS A 351 -6.91 -6.36 16.36
CA LYS A 351 -8.09 -5.68 15.80
C LYS A 351 -8.51 -6.22 14.44
N THR A 352 -9.82 -6.19 14.20
CA THR A 352 -10.44 -6.43 12.88
C THR A 352 -9.98 -7.76 12.27
N ASN A 353 -9.82 -7.85 10.94
CA ASN A 353 -9.24 -8.99 10.26
C ASN A 353 -7.70 -8.95 10.20
N SER A 354 -7.07 -7.88 10.71
CA SER A 354 -5.62 -7.80 10.88
C SER A 354 -5.08 -8.66 12.03
N LYS A 355 -5.95 -9.11 12.95
CA LYS A 355 -5.52 -9.89 14.10
C LYS A 355 -4.87 -11.23 13.71
N ASN A 356 -3.92 -11.69 14.51
CA ASN A 356 -3.12 -12.89 14.19
C ASN A 356 -3.98 -14.12 13.88
N ALA A 357 -5.02 -14.37 14.68
CA ALA A 357 -5.92 -15.51 14.48
C ALA A 357 -6.66 -15.46 13.14
N ASP A 358 -7.10 -14.27 12.71
CA ASP A 358 -7.79 -14.12 11.42
C ASP A 358 -6.81 -14.29 10.26
N ARG A 359 -5.63 -13.67 10.33
CA ARG A 359 -4.59 -13.82 9.29
C ARG A 359 -4.14 -15.28 9.16
N ALA A 360 -3.91 -15.97 10.28
CA ALA A 360 -3.55 -17.39 10.28
C ALA A 360 -4.64 -18.30 9.66
N ALA A 361 -5.91 -17.94 9.83
CA ALA A 361 -7.03 -18.69 9.24
C ALA A 361 -7.31 -18.33 7.77
N GLN A 362 -6.86 -17.16 7.30
CA GLN A 362 -7.22 -16.59 5.99
C GLN A 362 -6.16 -16.78 4.91
N THR A 363 -4.95 -17.21 5.28
CA THR A 363 -3.86 -17.40 4.32
C THR A 363 -2.79 -18.35 4.84
N SER A 364 -2.20 -19.16 3.95
CA SER A 364 -1.00 -19.94 4.22
C SER A 364 0.30 -19.18 3.88
N ARG A 365 0.18 -17.90 3.50
CA ARG A 365 1.25 -16.98 3.11
C ARG A 365 1.07 -15.71 3.93
N GLY A 366 2.03 -15.35 4.76
CA GLY A 366 1.92 -14.20 5.68
C GLY A 366 2.76 -13.01 5.27
N TRP A 367 3.87 -13.23 4.54
CA TRP A 367 4.74 -12.14 4.09
C TRP A 367 5.54 -12.54 2.84
N ASP A 368 5.56 -11.71 1.81
CA ASP A 368 6.34 -11.86 0.58
C ASP A 368 7.39 -10.74 0.49
N MET A 369 8.68 -11.11 0.55
CA MET A 369 9.82 -10.22 0.38
C MET A 369 10.47 -10.49 -0.97
N ARG A 370 10.44 -9.47 -1.85
CA ARG A 370 10.93 -9.60 -3.23
C ARG A 370 12.41 -9.29 -3.34
N SER A 371 13.05 -9.82 -4.39
CA SER A 371 14.46 -9.55 -4.73
C SER A 371 14.75 -8.06 -4.95
N THR A 372 13.73 -7.26 -5.27
CA THR A 372 13.79 -5.80 -5.32
C THR A 372 13.79 -5.13 -3.94
N ARG A 373 13.81 -5.91 -2.85
CA ARG A 373 13.70 -5.51 -1.43
C ARG A 373 12.33 -4.94 -1.05
N LYS A 374 11.37 -4.89 -2.00
CA LYS A 374 9.98 -4.52 -1.75
C LYS A 374 9.32 -5.55 -0.83
N SER A 375 8.50 -5.05 0.10
CA SER A 375 7.89 -5.84 1.17
C SER A 375 6.37 -5.88 1.02
N TYR A 376 5.80 -7.08 1.05
CA TYR A 376 4.37 -7.33 0.89
C TYR A 376 3.86 -8.25 2.01
N PRO A 377 3.34 -7.69 3.11
CA PRO A 377 2.57 -8.52 4.04
C PRO A 377 1.34 -9.09 3.31
N ILE A 378 0.86 -10.25 3.76
CA ILE A 378 -0.30 -10.91 3.17
C ILE A 378 -1.27 -11.24 4.31
N ALA A 379 -2.50 -10.73 4.21
CA ALA A 379 -3.55 -10.96 5.20
C ALA A 379 -4.62 -11.93 4.70
N MET A 380 -4.83 -12.00 3.38
CA MET A 380 -5.75 -12.94 2.73
C MET A 380 -5.11 -13.53 1.49
N SER A 381 -5.39 -14.81 1.22
CA SER A 381 -5.03 -15.46 -0.05
C SER A 381 -5.87 -16.70 -0.29
N GLY A 382 -6.33 -16.88 -1.54
CA GLY A 382 -7.09 -18.06 -1.97
C GLY A 382 -8.53 -18.11 -1.47
N LEU A 383 -9.08 -17.00 -0.97
CA LEU A 383 -10.43 -16.95 -0.40
C LEU A 383 -11.48 -16.66 -1.48
N ILE A 384 -12.58 -17.40 -1.45
CA ILE A 384 -13.78 -17.05 -2.23
C ILE A 384 -14.66 -16.16 -1.35
N LEU A 385 -14.98 -14.98 -1.85
CA LEU A 385 -15.92 -14.04 -1.24
C LEU A 385 -17.18 -13.95 -2.10
N ASN A 386 -18.34 -13.96 -1.46
CA ASN A 386 -19.63 -13.72 -2.10
C ASN A 386 -19.96 -12.23 -2.07
N ALA A 387 -20.89 -11.81 -2.93
CA ALA A 387 -21.40 -10.44 -2.90
C ALA A 387 -21.95 -10.10 -1.51
N GLY A 388 -21.52 -8.97 -0.95
CA GLY A 388 -21.88 -8.52 0.39
C GLY A 388 -20.85 -8.87 1.47
N ASP A 389 -19.95 -9.84 1.23
CA ASP A 389 -18.87 -10.14 2.17
C ASP A 389 -17.99 -8.91 2.40
N TYR A 390 -17.60 -8.72 3.66
CA TYR A 390 -16.92 -7.53 4.13
C TYR A 390 -15.74 -7.88 5.03
N LYS A 391 -14.62 -7.17 4.84
CA LYS A 391 -13.40 -7.32 5.63
C LYS A 391 -12.84 -5.95 5.98
N THR A 392 -12.28 -5.84 7.18
CA THR A 392 -11.59 -4.63 7.63
C THR A 392 -10.19 -4.99 8.10
N PHE A 393 -9.21 -4.19 7.69
CA PHE A 393 -7.81 -4.34 8.07
C PHE A 393 -7.28 -3.03 8.61
N MET A 394 -6.56 -3.11 9.73
CA MET A 394 -5.82 -2.01 10.32
C MET A 394 -4.32 -2.28 10.28
N GLY A 395 -3.56 -1.25 9.91
CA GLY A 395 -2.12 -1.30 9.83
C GLY A 395 -1.50 0.08 10.03
N TYR A 396 -0.20 0.15 9.88
CA TYR A 396 0.53 1.40 10.10
C TYR A 396 1.81 1.46 9.29
N ARG A 397 2.30 2.69 9.16
CA ARG A 397 3.57 3.03 8.51
C ARG A 397 4.19 4.21 9.26
N ASN A 398 5.34 4.00 9.88
CA ASN A 398 6.02 5.02 10.65
C ASN A 398 7.49 5.12 10.24
N TYR A 399 8.02 6.34 10.22
CA TYR A 399 9.45 6.59 10.12
C TYR A 399 10.03 6.74 11.52
N LEU A 400 11.27 6.28 11.71
CA LEU A 400 11.94 6.21 13.01
C LEU A 400 13.13 7.16 13.02
N SER A 401 13.12 8.12 13.95
CA SER A 401 14.28 8.97 14.18
C SER A 401 15.36 8.21 14.95
N PRO A 402 16.64 8.28 14.54
CA PRO A 402 17.72 7.68 15.33
C PRO A 402 17.88 8.35 16.70
N VAL A 403 17.51 9.63 16.83
CA VAL A 403 17.56 10.38 18.10
C VAL A 403 16.51 9.84 19.06
N GLU A 404 15.27 9.67 18.59
CA GLU A 404 14.17 9.15 19.42
C GLU A 404 14.32 7.65 19.71
N ALA A 405 14.76 6.86 18.72
CA ALA A 405 14.93 5.42 18.88
C ALA A 405 16.12 5.06 19.79
N GLY A 406 17.18 5.88 19.79
CA GLY A 406 18.41 5.59 20.53
C GLY A 406 18.97 4.22 20.14
N GLN A 407 19.01 3.28 21.09
CA GLN A 407 19.47 1.90 20.87
C GLN A 407 18.37 0.95 20.38
N ALA A 408 17.10 1.39 20.34
CA ALA A 408 16.00 0.56 19.88
C ALA A 408 16.16 0.25 18.39
N THR A 409 15.89 -1.00 18.01
CA THR A 409 15.69 -1.36 16.61
C THR A 409 14.35 -0.82 16.13
N ASN A 410 13.32 -0.87 16.98
CA ASN A 410 12.05 -0.19 16.73
C ASN A 410 11.46 0.28 18.05
N LEU A 411 11.05 1.54 18.07
CA LEU A 411 10.27 2.13 19.14
C LEU A 411 9.23 3.02 18.47
N SER A 412 8.04 2.47 18.24
CA SER A 412 6.99 3.15 17.48
C SER A 412 5.67 3.14 18.21
N VAL A 413 4.96 4.27 18.10
CA VAL A 413 3.63 4.47 18.67
C VAL A 413 2.64 4.58 17.52
N VAL A 414 1.56 3.82 17.61
CA VAL A 414 0.50 3.77 16.62
C VAL A 414 -0.83 3.99 17.32
N GLN A 415 -1.48 5.11 17.02
CA GLN A 415 -2.74 5.47 17.64
C GLN A 415 -3.88 5.31 16.63
N ASP A 416 -4.92 4.59 17.02
CA ASP A 416 -6.22 4.65 16.35
C ASP A 416 -7.20 5.52 17.17
N GLU A 417 -8.50 5.48 16.86
CA GLU A 417 -9.48 6.34 17.55
C GLU A 417 -9.75 5.93 19.00
N LYS A 418 -9.41 4.69 19.38
CA LYS A 418 -9.71 4.13 20.70
C LYS A 418 -8.44 3.83 21.50
N ASP A 419 -7.50 3.11 20.91
CA ASP A 419 -6.35 2.54 21.60
C ASP A 419 -5.03 3.09 21.04
N THR A 420 -3.97 3.04 21.85
CA THR A 420 -2.60 3.34 21.42
C THR A 420 -1.73 2.09 21.55
N TYR A 421 -1.08 1.71 20.47
CA TYR A 421 -0.17 0.57 20.41
C TYR A 421 1.27 1.05 20.44
N VAL A 422 2.10 0.35 21.20
CA VAL A 422 3.54 0.59 21.25
C VAL A 422 4.25 -0.67 20.79
N TYR A 423 5.11 -0.54 19.78
CA TYR A 423 5.98 -1.61 19.31
C TYR A 423 7.41 -1.32 19.75
N ILE A 424 7.99 -2.28 20.45
CA ILE A 424 9.30 -2.20 21.09
C ILE A 424 10.13 -3.36 20.57
N ASP A 425 11.30 -3.09 20.00
CA ASP A 425 12.24 -4.10 19.53
C ASP A 425 13.68 -3.65 19.84
N TYR A 426 14.45 -4.51 20.51
CA TYR A 426 15.86 -4.28 20.81
C TYR A 426 16.72 -5.49 20.43
N HIS A 427 17.94 -5.23 19.97
CA HIS A 427 19.01 -6.22 19.77
C HIS A 427 20.17 -6.01 20.75
N VAL A 428 19.87 -5.36 21.88
CA VAL A 428 20.77 -5.19 23.02
C VAL A 428 19.94 -5.28 24.31
N PRO A 429 20.51 -5.78 25.42
CA PRO A 429 19.80 -5.74 26.70
C PRO A 429 19.58 -4.29 27.15
N VAL A 430 18.42 -4.01 27.73
CA VAL A 430 18.09 -2.70 28.29
C VAL A 430 17.35 -2.88 29.60
N THR A 431 17.71 -2.10 30.61
CA THR A 431 17.10 -2.15 31.95
C THR A 431 16.48 -0.81 32.29
N GLY A 432 15.18 -0.80 32.61
CA GLY A 432 14.47 0.41 33.04
C GLY A 432 14.43 1.52 31.99
N ALA A 433 14.27 1.16 30.72
CA ALA A 433 14.03 2.16 29.68
C ALA A 433 12.61 2.70 29.77
N ASN A 434 12.48 3.99 29.44
CA ASN A 434 11.24 4.73 29.55
C ASN A 434 10.80 5.24 28.17
N LEU A 435 9.56 4.95 27.79
CA LEU A 435 8.89 5.58 26.67
C LEU A 435 7.92 6.64 27.19
N LYS A 436 8.22 7.91 26.92
CA LYS A 436 7.37 9.03 27.31
C LYS A 436 6.07 9.04 26.50
N LEU A 437 4.94 9.03 27.20
CA LEU A 437 3.59 9.16 26.63
C LEU A 437 2.77 10.15 27.49
N PRO A 438 3.11 11.45 27.48
CA PRO A 438 2.52 12.42 28.41
C PRO A 438 1.00 12.58 28.25
N GLU A 439 0.47 12.36 27.04
CA GLU A 439 -0.98 12.40 26.75
C GLU A 439 -1.74 11.18 27.29
N HIS A 440 -1.02 10.16 27.78
CA HIS A 440 -1.58 8.90 28.22
C HIS A 440 -1.41 8.66 29.72
N ILE A 441 -0.90 9.63 30.48
CA ILE A 441 -0.72 9.49 31.94
C ILE A 441 -2.02 9.05 32.60
N GLY A 442 -1.95 8.01 33.43
CA GLY A 442 -3.09 7.39 34.11
C GLY A 442 -3.81 6.30 33.32
N LYS A 443 -3.46 6.07 32.05
CA LYS A 443 -4.02 4.97 31.25
C LYS A 443 -3.37 3.64 31.58
N THR A 444 -4.15 2.57 31.51
CA THR A 444 -3.68 1.20 31.72
C THR A 444 -2.91 0.69 30.50
N VAL A 445 -1.84 -0.06 30.74
CA VAL A 445 -0.98 -0.71 29.75
C VAL A 445 -1.18 -2.22 29.84
N SER A 446 -1.36 -2.87 28.69
CA SER A 446 -1.44 -4.33 28.57
C SER A 446 -0.42 -4.84 27.57
N VAL A 447 0.19 -5.98 27.87
CA VAL A 447 1.11 -6.68 26.96
C VAL A 447 0.31 -7.57 26.02
N ILE A 448 0.39 -7.32 24.72
CA ILE A 448 -0.33 -8.09 23.69
C ILE A 448 0.52 -9.27 23.23
N ASP A 449 1.82 -9.06 23.04
CA ASP A 449 2.77 -10.10 22.66
C ASP A 449 4.18 -9.66 23.07
N HIS A 450 5.07 -10.62 23.36
CA HIS A 450 6.44 -10.30 23.74
C HIS A 450 7.41 -11.49 23.70
N VAL A 451 8.71 -11.17 23.62
CA VAL A 451 9.83 -12.08 23.83
C VAL A 451 10.91 -11.35 24.65
N ASN A 452 11.42 -12.00 25.70
CA ASN A 452 12.44 -11.47 26.61
C ASN A 452 12.16 -10.06 27.17
N PHE A 453 10.90 -9.73 27.40
CA PHE A 453 10.44 -8.41 27.84
C PHE A 453 9.87 -8.47 29.25
N THR A 454 10.03 -7.38 30.00
CA THR A 454 9.38 -7.16 31.30
C THR A 454 8.83 -5.75 31.37
N LEU A 455 7.54 -5.63 31.68
CA LEU A 455 6.88 -4.36 31.98
C LEU A 455 7.01 -4.07 33.48
N HIS A 456 7.47 -2.87 33.85
CA HIS A 456 7.64 -2.48 35.26
C HIS A 456 6.47 -1.67 35.81
N ASN A 457 5.68 -1.05 34.94
CA ASN A 457 4.46 -0.33 35.30
C ASN A 457 3.31 -0.67 34.33
N ASP A 458 2.15 -1.02 34.88
CA ASP A 458 0.93 -1.34 34.12
C ASP A 458 0.01 -0.12 33.96
N ILE A 459 0.46 1.05 34.39
CA ILE A 459 -0.16 2.35 34.22
C ILE A 459 0.92 3.30 33.68
N VAL A 460 0.57 4.12 32.68
CA VAL A 460 1.47 5.18 32.22
C VAL A 460 1.60 6.22 33.34
N ASP A 461 2.80 6.37 33.89
CA ASP A 461 3.10 7.35 34.93
C ASP A 461 3.82 8.59 34.35
N SER A 462 4.34 9.45 35.21
CA SER A 462 5.07 10.66 34.81
C SER A 462 6.35 10.39 34.02
N ASP A 463 6.97 9.22 34.20
CA ASP A 463 8.14 8.78 33.43
C ASP A 463 7.73 8.06 32.13
N GLY A 464 6.48 7.61 32.05
CA GLY A 464 5.85 7.02 30.88
C GLY A 464 5.62 5.52 31.05
N ILE A 465 6.00 4.72 30.05
CA ILE A 465 6.05 3.26 30.14
C ILE A 465 7.48 2.82 30.42
N THR A 466 7.69 2.15 31.55
CA THR A 466 8.99 1.65 32.01
C THR A 466 9.10 0.15 31.74
N PHE A 467 10.16 -0.27 31.06
CA PHE A 467 10.35 -1.67 30.68
C PHE A 467 11.82 -2.11 30.65
N SER A 468 12.03 -3.43 30.58
CA SER A 468 13.33 -4.05 30.31
C SER A 468 13.23 -5.04 29.16
N ILE A 469 14.34 -5.16 28.41
CA ILE A 469 14.60 -6.26 27.49
C ILE A 469 15.77 -7.05 28.05
N ALA A 470 15.50 -8.30 28.41
CA ALA A 470 16.50 -9.28 28.80
C ALA A 470 17.12 -9.93 27.55
N ALA A 471 18.31 -10.51 27.70
CA ALA A 471 19.06 -11.13 26.61
C ALA A 471 19.41 -10.17 25.44
N GLY A 472 20.28 -10.62 24.53
CA GLY A 472 20.75 -9.80 23.40
C GLY A 472 19.70 -9.48 22.34
N HIS A 473 18.44 -9.90 22.52
CA HIS A 473 17.31 -9.62 21.63
C HIS A 473 15.99 -9.81 22.37
N GLY A 474 15.04 -8.91 22.13
CA GLY A 474 13.67 -9.05 22.62
C GLY A 474 12.74 -7.99 22.02
N TYR A 475 11.44 -8.24 22.15
CA TYR A 475 10.42 -7.32 21.66
C TYR A 475 9.15 -7.35 22.53
N ALA A 476 8.32 -6.32 22.39
CA ALA A 476 6.96 -6.30 22.89
C ALA A 476 6.02 -5.50 21.99
N ILE A 477 4.74 -5.89 22.03
CA ILE A 477 3.62 -5.10 21.54
C ILE A 477 2.77 -4.77 22.76
N LEU A 478 2.64 -3.49 23.08
CA LEU A 478 1.83 -3.00 24.18
C LEU A 478 0.58 -2.32 23.63
N LYS A 479 -0.47 -2.31 24.44
CA LYS A 479 -1.70 -1.60 24.19
C LYS A 479 -2.06 -0.75 25.40
N VAL A 480 -2.24 0.55 25.16
CA VAL A 480 -2.66 1.57 26.13
C VAL A 480 -4.12 1.90 25.86
N HIS A 481 -4.96 1.78 26.90
CA HIS A 481 -6.43 1.93 26.83
C HIS A 481 -6.85 3.37 27.16
#